data_AF-A0AAV5WBF7-F1
#
_entry.id   AF-A0AAV5WBF7-F1
#
_cell.length_a   1.000
_cell.length_b   1.000
_cell.length_c   1.000
_cell.angle_alpha   90.00
_cell.angle_beta   90.00
_cell.angle_gamma   90.00
#
_symmetry.space_group_name_H-M   'P 1'
#
loop_
_entity.id
_entity.type
_entity.pdbx_description
1 polymer ?
#
loop_
_entity_poly.entity_id
_entity_poly.type
_entity_poly.pdbx_seq_one_letter_code
_entity_poly.pdbx_strand_id
1 'polypeptide(L)'
;KGMNLPSPDKYGTSEILALVHQLLTYQGFYDGNFEWLGIENVQIIGSMSISVDSSAYSLPTRVLSLFRLCLMDPPTNEDLNLISTAFLTPILEPALNSPQRTTTIASMMVNIFSQVKTSFKSTEHSHYVFTPKDLTKWIVSLMRYELTNDPEVVQRALLYESHRIFGDRLVSSDDKQKFDNILMEEARAGSKRDDSVFASQTLAVHTKDSVGIPLVNISSTDYESTLKKTVNRYEFEVANFKLPLLKEIQAFAAKVDRVLTTPG
;
A
#
# COMPACT_ATOMS: atom_id res chain seq x y z
N LYS A 1 -17.23 -0.92 9.12
CA LYS A 1 -16.36 -0.19 8.15
C LYS A 1 -16.95 -0.36 6.76
N GLY A 2 -17.08 0.72 5.98
CA GLY A 2 -17.69 0.68 4.64
C GLY A 2 -19.21 0.49 4.67
N MET A 3 -19.93 1.34 5.41
CA MET A 3 -21.40 1.21 5.58
C MET A 3 -22.20 1.32 4.27
N ASN A 4 -21.61 1.95 3.25
CA ASN A 4 -22.20 2.22 1.95
C ASN A 4 -21.92 1.13 0.89
N LEU A 5 -21.24 0.04 1.27
CA LEU A 5 -20.90 -1.08 0.38
C LEU A 5 -22.01 -2.13 0.20
N PRO A 6 -22.86 -2.43 1.20
CA PRO A 6 -23.92 -3.42 1.01
C PRO A 6 -24.86 -3.04 -0.13
N SER A 7 -25.01 -3.95 -1.10
CA SER A 7 -25.90 -3.75 -2.24
C SER A 7 -27.35 -3.67 -1.76
N PRO A 8 -28.12 -2.66 -2.20
CA PRO A 8 -29.55 -2.60 -1.92
C PRO A 8 -30.29 -3.67 -2.73
N ASP A 9 -31.47 -4.04 -2.24
CA ASP A 9 -32.44 -4.83 -2.97
C ASP A 9 -33.05 -4.05 -4.15
N LYS A 10 -33.98 -4.69 -4.88
CA LYS A 10 -34.70 -4.07 -6.01
C LYS A 10 -35.48 -2.81 -5.63
N TYR A 11 -35.74 -2.60 -4.34
CA TYR A 11 -36.51 -1.48 -3.80
C TYR A 11 -35.61 -0.42 -3.14
N GLY A 12 -34.29 -0.55 -3.22
CA GLY A 12 -33.35 0.44 -2.68
C GLY A 12 -33.05 0.26 -1.18
N THR A 13 -33.38 -0.89 -0.59
CA THR A 13 -33.19 -1.17 0.85
C THR A 13 -32.06 -2.18 1.06
N SER A 14 -31.16 -1.90 2.01
CA SER A 14 -30.17 -2.88 2.46
C SER A 14 -30.61 -3.51 3.78
N GLU A 15 -30.67 -4.84 3.81
CA GLU A 15 -31.03 -5.61 5.01
C GLU A 15 -30.09 -5.30 6.19
N ILE A 16 -28.79 -5.12 5.91
CA ILE A 16 -27.80 -4.78 6.93
C ILE A 16 -28.09 -3.40 7.53
N LEU A 17 -28.44 -2.42 6.70
CA LEU A 17 -28.79 -1.08 7.18
C LEU A 17 -30.12 -1.08 7.94
N ALA A 18 -31.07 -1.94 7.55
CA ALA A 18 -32.31 -2.14 8.27
C ALA A 18 -32.08 -2.78 9.65
N LEU A 19 -31.16 -3.76 9.75
CA LEU A 19 -30.75 -4.33 11.01
C LEU A 19 -30.09 -3.28 11.92
N VAL A 20 -29.16 -2.48 11.39
CA VAL A 20 -28.53 -1.39 12.16
C VAL A 20 -29.57 -0.40 12.67
N HIS A 21 -30.56 -0.04 11.84
CA HIS A 21 -31.68 0.81 12.25
C HIS A 21 -32.48 0.17 13.40
N GLN A 22 -32.78 -1.13 13.29
CA GLN A 22 -33.49 -1.89 14.32
C GLN A 22 -32.71 -1.92 15.65
N LEU A 23 -31.41 -2.19 15.60
CA LEU A 23 -30.54 -2.22 16.78
C LEU A 23 -30.49 -0.85 17.48
N LEU A 24 -30.40 0.24 16.72
CA LEU A 24 -30.36 1.59 17.29
C LEU A 24 -31.70 2.06 17.86
N THR A 25 -32.81 1.63 17.26
CA THR A 25 -34.15 2.09 17.64
C THR A 25 -34.73 1.28 18.80
N TYR A 26 -34.58 -0.05 18.73
CA TYR A 26 -35.24 -0.98 19.64
C TYR A 26 -34.29 -1.68 20.61
N GLN A 27 -32.96 -1.47 20.48
CA GLN A 27 -31.95 -2.09 21.35
C GLN A 27 -32.05 -3.62 21.37
N GLY A 28 -32.35 -4.22 20.22
CA GLY A 28 -32.49 -5.66 20.09
C GLY A 28 -32.87 -6.09 18.67
N PHE A 29 -32.88 -7.41 18.45
CA PHE A 29 -33.28 -8.01 17.19
C PHE A 29 -33.96 -9.37 17.42
N TYR A 30 -34.66 -9.88 16.41
CA TYR A 30 -35.26 -11.21 16.47
C TYR A 30 -34.27 -12.28 16.01
N ASP A 31 -34.15 -13.35 16.80
CA ASP A 31 -33.43 -14.56 16.40
C ASP A 31 -34.24 -15.39 15.38
N GLY A 32 -33.58 -16.36 14.73
CA GLY A 32 -34.23 -17.32 13.82
C GLY A 32 -35.36 -18.13 14.48
N ASN A 33 -35.38 -18.23 15.81
CA ASN A 33 -36.45 -18.85 16.60
C ASN A 33 -37.62 -17.89 16.95
N PHE A 34 -37.63 -16.68 16.38
CA PHE A 34 -38.60 -15.61 16.68
C PHE A 34 -38.56 -15.09 18.12
N GLU A 35 -37.47 -15.33 18.84
CA GLU A 35 -37.25 -14.76 20.17
C GLU A 35 -36.62 -13.37 20.06
N TRP A 36 -37.05 -12.44 20.92
CA TRP A 36 -36.46 -11.10 20.98
C TRP A 36 -35.19 -11.11 21.82
N LEU A 37 -34.05 -10.82 21.17
CA LEU A 37 -32.76 -10.68 21.82
C LEU A 37 -32.46 -9.19 22.05
N GLY A 38 -32.48 -8.78 23.31
CA GLY A 38 -32.05 -7.44 23.73
C GLY A 38 -30.53 -7.31 23.74
N ILE A 39 -30.03 -6.13 23.38
CA ILE A 39 -28.61 -5.79 23.43
C ILE A 39 -28.42 -4.69 24.47
N GLU A 40 -27.55 -4.95 25.46
CA GLU A 40 -27.18 -3.98 26.48
C GLU A 40 -25.72 -3.55 26.32
N ASN A 41 -25.44 -2.26 26.57
CA ASN A 41 -24.09 -1.69 26.60
C ASN A 41 -23.26 -1.85 25.31
N VAL A 42 -23.91 -1.78 24.14
CA VAL A 42 -23.21 -1.81 22.82
C VAL A 42 -23.28 -0.44 22.15
N GLN A 43 -22.12 0.01 21.65
CA GLN A 43 -22.01 1.20 20.82
C GLN A 43 -21.72 0.80 19.38
N ILE A 44 -22.46 1.41 18.44
CA ILE A 44 -22.29 1.16 17.01
C ILE A 44 -21.55 2.34 16.40
N ILE A 45 -20.36 2.08 15.85
CA ILE A 45 -19.54 3.08 15.16
C ILE A 45 -19.37 2.68 13.70
N GLY A 46 -19.64 3.64 12.83
CA GLY A 46 -19.58 3.49 11.38
C GLY A 46 -18.45 4.28 10.74
N SER A 47 -17.95 3.79 9.62
CA SER A 47 -17.13 4.59 8.70
C SER A 47 -17.58 4.33 7.28
N MET A 48 -17.56 5.37 6.46
CA MET A 48 -17.92 5.32 5.03
C MET A 48 -16.97 6.21 4.24
N SER A 49 -16.72 5.86 2.98
CA SER A 49 -16.05 6.73 2.03
C SER A 49 -17.10 7.51 1.25
N ILE A 50 -16.93 8.83 1.18
CA ILE A 50 -17.68 9.68 0.26
C ILE A 50 -16.97 9.61 -1.09
N SER A 51 -16.99 8.43 -1.72
CA SER A 51 -16.46 8.25 -3.07
C SER A 51 -17.54 8.66 -4.06
N VAL A 52 -17.16 9.48 -5.05
CA VAL A 52 -18.01 9.86 -6.20
C VAL A 52 -18.20 8.66 -7.16
N ASP A 53 -17.44 7.58 -6.97
CA ASP A 53 -17.50 6.37 -7.77
C ASP A 53 -18.82 5.59 -7.55
N SER A 54 -19.36 5.08 -8.66
CA SER A 54 -20.70 4.49 -8.83
C SER A 54 -21.04 3.26 -7.97
N SER A 55 -20.12 2.81 -7.11
CA SER A 55 -20.29 1.65 -6.23
C SER A 55 -20.74 2.00 -4.81
N ALA A 56 -20.73 3.28 -4.43
CA ALA A 56 -21.18 3.75 -3.13
C ALA A 56 -22.68 4.05 -3.14
N TYR A 57 -23.47 3.30 -2.38
CA TYR A 57 -24.90 3.56 -2.24
C TYR A 57 -25.18 4.65 -1.20
N SER A 58 -26.13 5.53 -1.50
CA SER A 58 -26.60 6.54 -0.55
C SER A 58 -27.26 5.87 0.65
N LEU A 59 -26.86 6.28 1.85
CA LEU A 59 -27.45 5.75 3.08
C LEU A 59 -28.87 6.31 3.28
N PRO A 60 -29.84 5.48 3.72
CA PRO A 60 -31.18 5.96 4.03
C PRO A 60 -31.17 7.03 5.12
N THR A 61 -31.94 8.11 4.93
CA THR A 61 -32.05 9.21 5.90
C THR A 61 -32.48 8.74 7.29
N ARG A 62 -33.30 7.70 7.37
CA ARG A 62 -33.76 7.08 8.65
C ARG A 62 -32.60 6.52 9.48
N VAL A 63 -31.59 5.97 8.81
CA VAL A 63 -30.39 5.46 9.49
C VAL A 63 -29.52 6.65 9.89
N LEU A 64 -29.27 7.58 8.96
CA LEU A 64 -28.41 8.74 9.19
C LEU A 64 -28.90 9.62 10.36
N SER A 65 -30.22 9.77 10.53
CA SER A 65 -30.79 10.57 11.64
C SER A 65 -30.49 9.99 13.03
N LEU A 66 -30.19 8.69 13.13
CA LEU A 66 -29.84 8.03 14.39
C LEU A 66 -28.34 8.15 14.72
N PHE A 67 -27.51 8.49 13.73
CA PHE A 67 -26.07 8.66 13.94
C PHE A 67 -25.69 10.10 14.26
N ARG A 68 -24.55 10.25 14.93
CA ARG A 68 -23.79 11.50 14.96
C ARG A 68 -22.71 11.41 13.90
N LEU A 69 -22.72 12.35 12.96
CA LEU A 69 -21.82 12.35 11.81
C LEU A 69 -20.64 13.29 12.06
N CYS A 70 -19.44 12.83 11.71
CA CYS A 70 -18.23 13.64 11.68
C CYS A 70 -17.58 13.45 10.30
N LEU A 71 -17.26 14.55 9.64
CA LEU A 71 -16.54 14.56 8.37
C LEU A 71 -15.05 14.74 8.66
N MET A 72 -14.21 13.88 8.08
CA MET A 72 -12.76 14.04 8.12
C MET A 72 -12.24 14.28 6.71
N ASP A 73 -11.66 15.45 6.49
CA ASP A 73 -10.99 15.79 5.25
C ASP A 73 -9.58 15.18 5.19
N PRO A 74 -9.04 14.95 3.99
CA PRO A 74 -7.66 14.51 3.86
C PRO A 74 -6.69 15.56 4.43
N PRO A 75 -5.57 15.13 5.05
CA PRO A 75 -4.58 16.04 5.61
C PRO A 75 -3.95 16.92 4.53
N THR A 76 -3.50 18.11 4.92
CA THR A 76 -2.77 19.01 4.02
C THR A 76 -1.38 18.46 3.70
N ASN A 77 -0.73 18.99 2.67
CA ASN A 77 0.66 18.59 2.36
C ASN A 77 1.63 18.95 3.50
N GLU A 78 1.37 20.02 4.25
CA GLU A 78 2.16 20.41 5.42
C GLU A 78 2.03 19.38 6.55
N ASP A 79 0.80 18.94 6.83
CA ASP A 79 0.55 17.87 7.82
C ASP A 79 1.19 16.56 7.38
N LEU A 80 1.09 16.20 6.10
CA LEU A 80 1.74 15.01 5.54
C LEU A 80 3.26 15.07 5.66
N ASN A 81 3.87 16.24 5.47
CA ASN A 81 5.31 16.45 5.69
C ASN A 81 5.69 16.24 7.15
N LEU A 82 4.93 16.80 8.08
CA LEU A 82 5.18 16.66 9.52
C LEU A 82 5.06 15.19 9.95
N ILE A 83 3.98 14.52 9.53
CA ILE A 83 3.73 13.11 9.82
C ILE A 83 4.83 12.24 9.22
N SER A 84 5.16 12.44 7.95
CA SER A 84 6.18 11.65 7.25
C SER A 84 7.56 11.82 7.88
N THR A 85 7.91 13.05 8.27
CA THR A 85 9.17 13.33 8.97
C THR A 85 9.20 12.57 10.31
N ALA A 86 8.13 12.64 11.10
CA ALA A 86 8.06 11.94 12.40
C ALA A 86 8.20 10.41 12.26
N PHE A 87 7.62 9.81 11.22
CA PHE A 87 7.77 8.37 10.96
C PHE A 87 9.15 8.01 10.38
N LEU A 88 9.77 8.88 9.59
CA LEU A 88 11.07 8.63 8.98
C LEU A 88 12.25 8.82 9.93
N THR A 89 12.14 9.71 10.92
CA THR A 89 13.21 9.96 11.92
C THR A 89 13.75 8.67 12.54
N PRO A 90 12.95 7.80 13.17
CA PRO A 90 13.47 6.58 13.79
C PRO A 90 14.07 5.58 12.78
N ILE A 91 13.72 5.67 11.50
CA ILE A 91 14.19 4.75 10.45
C ILE A 91 15.50 5.22 9.85
N LEU A 92 15.59 6.52 9.53
CA LEU A 92 16.69 7.10 8.77
C LEU A 92 17.76 7.77 9.63
N GLU A 93 17.45 8.18 10.85
CA GLU A 93 18.44 8.82 11.74
C GLU A 93 19.66 7.92 12.02
N PRO A 94 19.52 6.59 12.26
CA PRO A 94 20.67 5.70 12.43
C PRO A 94 21.60 5.65 11.20
N ALA A 95 21.04 5.74 9.99
CA ALA A 95 21.78 5.66 8.73
C ALA A 95 22.33 7.03 8.27
N LEU A 96 21.55 8.10 8.40
CA LEU A 96 21.93 9.42 7.84
C LEU A 96 22.67 10.31 8.83
N ASN A 97 22.57 10.04 10.14
CA ASN A 97 23.15 10.83 11.23
C ASN A 97 22.84 12.34 11.12
N SER A 98 21.72 12.71 10.48
CA SER A 98 21.35 14.10 10.23
C SER A 98 19.83 14.27 10.13
N PRO A 99 19.18 14.98 11.08
CA PRO A 99 17.73 15.19 11.05
C PRO A 99 17.29 16.06 9.86
N GLN A 100 18.12 17.01 9.43
CA GLN A 100 17.83 17.88 8.27
C GLN A 100 17.71 17.10 6.96
N ARG A 101 18.54 16.06 6.78
CA ARG A 101 18.46 15.17 5.62
C ARG A 101 17.19 14.34 5.64
N THR A 102 16.78 13.86 6.81
CA THR A 102 15.51 13.13 6.98
C THR A 102 14.30 13.99 6.61
N THR A 103 14.27 15.26 7.06
CA THR A 103 13.19 16.19 6.67
C THR A 103 13.20 16.46 5.16
N THR A 104 14.36 16.59 4.54
CA THR A 104 14.47 16.79 3.10
C THR A 104 13.92 15.59 2.32
N ILE A 105 14.25 14.38 2.76
CA ILE A 105 13.72 13.13 2.17
C ILE A 105 12.20 13.03 2.38
N ALA A 106 11.70 13.38 3.57
CA ALA A 106 10.26 13.39 3.84
C ALA A 106 9.52 14.32 2.88
N SER A 107 10.02 15.54 2.71
CA SER A 107 9.46 16.52 1.77
C SER A 107 9.48 16.01 0.33
N MET A 108 10.58 15.40 -0.11
CA MET A 108 10.69 14.77 -1.42
C MET A 108 9.64 13.67 -1.61
N MET A 109 9.46 12.79 -0.61
CA MET A 109 8.46 11.71 -0.67
C MET A 109 7.02 12.24 -0.76
N VAL A 110 6.70 13.29 0.00
CA VAL A 110 5.37 13.92 -0.04
C VAL A 110 5.13 14.63 -1.38
N ASN A 111 6.14 15.31 -1.93
CA ASN A 111 6.04 15.93 -3.25
C ASN A 111 5.79 14.89 -4.33
N ILE A 112 6.58 13.80 -4.36
CA ILE A 112 6.39 12.68 -5.29
C ILE A 112 4.97 12.12 -5.15
N PHE A 113 4.51 11.88 -3.93
CA PHE A 113 3.15 11.38 -3.68
C PHE A 113 2.07 12.34 -4.19
N SER A 114 2.23 13.64 -3.95
CA SER A 114 1.33 14.69 -4.42
C SER A 114 1.26 14.72 -5.95
N GLN A 115 2.42 14.70 -6.62
CA GLN A 115 2.51 14.67 -8.09
C GLN A 115 1.91 13.38 -8.69
N VAL A 116 2.16 12.22 -8.07
CA VAL A 116 1.57 10.93 -8.49
C VAL A 116 0.04 11.00 -8.37
N LYS A 117 -0.48 11.51 -7.25
CA LYS A 117 -1.92 11.62 -7.01
C LYS A 117 -2.61 12.60 -7.98
N THR A 118 -1.94 13.66 -8.40
CA THR A 118 -2.51 14.64 -9.36
C THR A 118 -2.41 14.15 -10.80
N SER A 119 -1.33 13.43 -11.14
CA SER A 119 -1.05 12.96 -12.50
C SER A 119 -1.85 11.71 -12.87
N PHE A 120 -2.04 10.79 -11.93
CA PHE A 120 -2.69 9.51 -12.18
C PHE A 120 -4.01 9.43 -11.43
N LYS A 121 -5.12 9.40 -12.18
CA LYS A 121 -6.48 9.48 -11.63
C LYS A 121 -7.27 8.21 -11.90
N SER A 122 -8.20 7.92 -10.99
CA SER A 122 -9.10 6.76 -11.09
C SER A 122 -10.02 6.81 -12.33
N THR A 123 -10.14 7.98 -12.97
CA THR A 123 -10.86 8.18 -14.25
C THR A 123 -10.15 7.57 -15.45
N GLU A 124 -8.82 7.47 -15.42
CA GLU A 124 -8.02 6.83 -16.48
C GLU A 124 -8.05 5.32 -16.30
N HIS A 125 -7.74 4.87 -15.08
CA HIS A 125 -7.77 3.47 -14.69
C HIS A 125 -8.34 3.34 -13.27
N SER A 126 -9.32 2.46 -13.09
CA SER A 126 -10.03 2.30 -11.81
C SER A 126 -9.15 1.98 -10.61
N HIS A 127 -7.98 1.37 -10.83
CA HIS A 127 -7.02 1.01 -9.79
C HIS A 127 -5.98 2.11 -9.50
N TYR A 128 -6.02 3.25 -10.20
CA TYR A 128 -5.20 4.44 -9.90
C TYR A 128 -5.81 5.17 -8.70
N VAL A 129 -5.71 4.52 -7.55
CA VAL A 129 -6.17 5.04 -6.26
C VAL A 129 -4.95 5.13 -5.34
N PHE A 130 -4.53 6.36 -5.09
CA PHE A 130 -3.37 6.68 -4.25
C PHE A 130 -3.84 7.41 -2.99
N THR A 131 -3.53 6.84 -1.83
CA THR A 131 -3.96 7.32 -0.52
C THR A 131 -2.76 7.56 0.38
N PRO A 132 -2.88 8.36 1.46
CA PRO A 132 -1.79 8.53 2.43
C PRO A 132 -1.28 7.20 3.04
N LYS A 133 -2.08 6.12 2.96
CA LYS A 133 -1.63 4.78 3.36
C LYS A 133 -0.50 4.26 2.47
N ASP A 134 -0.47 4.63 1.19
CA ASP A 134 0.61 4.26 0.28
C ASP A 134 1.91 4.97 0.68
N LEU A 135 1.82 6.23 1.14
CA LEU A 135 2.95 6.96 1.70
C LEU A 135 3.43 6.33 3.01
N THR A 136 2.53 5.97 3.93
CA THR A 136 2.91 5.22 5.14
C THR A 136 3.53 3.87 4.81
N LYS A 137 2.98 3.14 3.83
CA LYS A 137 3.54 1.87 3.35
C LYS A 137 4.93 2.07 2.77
N TRP A 138 5.17 3.16 2.04
CA TRP A 138 6.49 3.51 1.53
C TRP A 138 7.48 3.71 2.67
N ILE A 139 7.14 4.52 3.67
CA ILE A 139 8.00 4.79 4.83
C ILE A 139 8.30 3.51 5.61
N VAL A 140 7.27 2.73 5.98
CA VAL A 140 7.43 1.52 6.78
C VAL A 140 8.20 0.43 6.02
N SER A 141 8.03 0.33 4.71
CA SER A 141 8.76 -0.65 3.89
C SER A 141 10.27 -0.40 3.89
N LEU A 142 10.73 0.83 4.14
CA LEU A 142 12.17 1.14 4.24
C LEU A 142 12.86 0.41 5.39
N MET A 143 12.14 0.05 6.45
CA MET A 143 12.70 -0.73 7.56
C MET A 143 13.15 -2.13 7.14
N ARG A 144 12.71 -2.61 5.96
CA ARG A 144 13.12 -3.91 5.41
C ARG A 144 14.44 -3.82 4.67
N TYR A 145 14.91 -2.64 4.30
CA TYR A 145 16.13 -2.47 3.53
C TYR A 145 17.31 -2.30 4.46
N GLU A 146 18.46 -2.86 4.10
CA GLU A 146 19.72 -2.59 4.78
C GLU A 146 20.23 -1.20 4.43
N LEU A 147 19.81 -0.21 5.23
CA LEU A 147 20.20 1.19 5.05
C LEU A 147 21.57 1.43 5.70
N THR A 148 22.62 1.46 4.88
CA THR A 148 23.96 1.87 5.30
C THR A 148 24.09 3.39 5.37
N ASN A 149 25.17 3.90 5.98
CA ASN A 149 25.48 5.35 6.03
C ASN A 149 25.77 6.02 4.67
N ASP A 150 25.55 5.30 3.57
CA ASP A 150 25.77 5.80 2.22
C ASP A 150 24.47 6.43 1.67
N PRO A 151 24.45 7.75 1.40
CA PRO A 151 23.30 8.43 0.82
C PRO A 151 22.81 7.81 -0.50
N GLU A 152 23.70 7.24 -1.32
CA GLU A 152 23.31 6.61 -2.58
C GLU A 152 22.50 5.32 -2.34
N VAL A 153 22.83 4.56 -1.29
CA VAL A 153 22.10 3.34 -0.93
C VAL A 153 20.70 3.68 -0.43
N VAL A 154 20.58 4.70 0.43
CA VAL A 154 19.28 5.19 0.92
C VAL A 154 18.41 5.71 -0.22
N GLN A 155 18.99 6.51 -1.12
CA GLN A 155 18.28 7.01 -2.29
C GLN A 155 17.84 5.87 -3.23
N ARG A 156 18.70 4.88 -3.45
CA ARG A 156 18.38 3.71 -4.27
C ARG A 156 17.22 2.91 -3.68
N ALA A 157 17.23 2.65 -2.37
CA ALA A 157 16.15 1.95 -1.68
C ALA A 157 14.83 2.73 -1.77
N LEU A 158 14.86 4.05 -1.57
CA LEU A 158 13.69 4.93 -1.69
C LEU A 158 13.06 4.87 -3.09
N LEU A 159 13.88 5.01 -4.14
CA LEU A 159 13.42 4.97 -5.53
C LEU A 159 12.92 3.60 -5.94
N TYR A 160 13.62 2.52 -5.54
CA TYR A 160 13.16 1.17 -5.83
C TYR A 160 11.79 0.92 -5.20
N GLU A 161 11.63 1.30 -3.93
CA GLU A 161 10.38 1.12 -3.20
C GLU A 161 9.24 1.97 -3.78
N SER A 162 9.52 3.18 -4.27
CA SER A 162 8.53 4.01 -4.96
C SER A 162 8.04 3.36 -6.27
N HIS A 163 8.95 2.75 -7.05
CA HIS A 163 8.58 1.97 -8.23
C HIS A 163 7.70 0.76 -7.87
N ARG A 164 7.97 0.07 -6.76
CA ARG A 164 7.16 -1.09 -6.32
C ARG A 164 5.77 -0.67 -5.84
N ILE A 165 5.64 0.49 -5.21
CA ILE A 165 4.36 0.95 -4.64
C ILE A 165 3.48 1.63 -5.70
N PHE A 166 4.06 2.52 -6.50
CA PHE A 166 3.34 3.37 -7.46
C PHE A 166 3.53 2.85 -8.89
N GLY A 167 4.77 2.69 -9.34
CA GLY A 167 5.09 2.35 -10.73
C GLY A 167 4.51 1.01 -11.19
N ASP A 168 4.46 0.01 -10.32
CA ASP A 168 3.88 -1.31 -10.65
C ASP A 168 2.37 -1.28 -10.88
N ARG A 169 1.66 -0.25 -10.41
CA ARG A 169 0.24 -0.07 -10.70
C ARG A 169 0.00 0.55 -12.08
N LEU A 170 1.00 1.19 -12.68
CA LEU A 170 0.84 1.89 -13.94
C LEU A 170 0.79 0.91 -15.12
N VAL A 171 -0.17 1.10 -16.00
CA VAL A 171 -0.41 0.20 -17.14
C VAL A 171 0.38 0.68 -18.36
N SER A 172 0.12 1.91 -18.79
CA SER A 172 0.67 2.49 -20.02
C SER A 172 2.18 2.73 -19.93
N SER A 173 2.88 2.58 -21.07
CA SER A 173 4.29 2.97 -21.18
C SER A 173 4.48 4.46 -20.93
N ASP A 174 3.53 5.28 -21.37
CA ASP A 174 3.59 6.74 -21.25
C ASP A 174 3.43 7.16 -19.79
N ASP A 175 2.55 6.48 -19.05
CA ASP A 175 2.36 6.70 -17.61
C ASP A 175 3.62 6.33 -16.83
N LYS A 176 4.25 5.21 -17.18
CA LYS A 176 5.53 4.81 -16.60
C LYS A 176 6.63 5.82 -16.89
N GLN A 177 6.70 6.35 -18.11
CA GLN A 177 7.67 7.40 -18.45
C GLN A 177 7.40 8.70 -17.69
N LYS A 178 6.13 9.12 -17.56
CA LYS A 178 5.76 10.28 -16.75
C LYS A 178 6.18 10.09 -15.29
N PHE A 179 5.94 8.90 -14.72
CA PHE A 179 6.37 8.57 -13.36
C PHE A 179 7.90 8.62 -13.21
N ASP A 180 8.64 8.03 -14.15
CA ASP A 180 10.10 8.10 -14.16
C ASP A 180 10.59 9.55 -14.19
N ASN A 181 9.95 10.42 -14.97
CA ASN A 181 10.29 11.85 -15.04
C ASN A 181 10.04 12.57 -13.70
N ILE A 182 8.92 12.30 -13.03
CA ILE A 182 8.60 12.86 -11.70
C ILE A 182 9.69 12.45 -10.69
N LEU A 183 10.11 11.18 -10.71
CA LEU A 183 11.18 10.70 -9.84
C LEU A 183 12.52 11.38 -10.13
N MET A 184 12.88 11.57 -11.40
CA MET A 184 14.14 12.23 -11.78
C MET A 184 14.16 13.69 -11.35
N GLU A 185 13.04 14.41 -11.46
CA GLU A 185 12.91 15.81 -11.07
C GLU A 185 13.07 16.00 -9.55
N GLU A 186 12.31 15.23 -8.77
CA GLU A 186 12.29 15.38 -7.30
C GLU A 186 13.54 14.80 -6.64
N ALA A 187 14.02 13.64 -7.09
CA ALA A 187 15.18 13.00 -6.48
C ALA A 187 16.51 13.61 -6.93
N ARG A 188 16.51 14.47 -7.97
CA ARG A 188 17.72 14.97 -8.67
C ARG A 188 18.72 13.86 -8.98
N ALA A 189 18.22 12.64 -9.14
CA ALA A 189 19.02 11.45 -9.33
C ALA A 189 19.48 11.45 -10.79
N GLY A 190 20.79 11.40 -11.01
CA GLY A 190 21.31 11.11 -12.33
C GLY A 190 20.76 9.76 -12.82
N SER A 191 20.44 9.67 -14.11
CA SER A 191 19.88 8.49 -14.79
C SER A 191 20.85 7.28 -14.83
N LYS A 192 21.46 6.89 -13.72
CA LYS A 192 22.10 5.59 -13.58
C LYS A 192 21.04 4.63 -13.08
N ARG A 193 20.30 4.04 -14.02
CA ARG A 193 19.55 2.80 -13.76
C ARG A 193 20.60 1.75 -13.40
N ASP A 194 20.72 1.48 -12.12
CA ASP A 194 21.62 0.46 -11.62
C ASP A 194 20.98 -0.90 -11.91
N ASP A 195 21.75 -1.86 -12.43
CA ASP A 195 21.29 -3.20 -12.82
C ASP A 195 21.11 -4.12 -11.59
N SER A 196 20.73 -3.53 -10.45
CA SER A 196 20.64 -4.19 -9.15
C SER A 196 19.19 -4.31 -8.69
N VAL A 197 18.89 -5.41 -7.98
CA VAL A 197 17.54 -5.79 -7.57
C VAL A 197 17.54 -6.07 -6.08
N PHE A 198 16.52 -5.57 -5.38
CA PHE A 198 16.30 -5.92 -3.97
C PHE A 198 15.40 -7.15 -3.86
N ALA A 199 15.92 -8.20 -3.23
CA ALA A 199 15.22 -9.46 -2.99
C ALA A 199 15.60 -10.04 -1.62
N SER A 200 14.76 -10.94 -1.12
CA SER A 200 15.03 -11.71 0.10
C SER A 200 16.10 -12.77 -0.16
N GLN A 201 17.07 -12.90 0.74
CA GLN A 201 18.11 -13.94 0.64
C GLN A 201 17.68 -15.29 1.24
N THR A 202 16.67 -15.28 2.11
CA THR A 202 16.23 -16.46 2.85
C THR A 202 14.83 -16.89 2.42
N LEU A 203 14.70 -18.19 2.10
CA LEU A 203 13.41 -18.86 1.85
C LEU A 203 12.55 -19.04 3.13
N ALA A 204 13.00 -18.52 4.27
CA ALA A 204 12.33 -18.70 5.56
C ALA A 204 11.19 -17.70 5.71
N VAL A 205 9.97 -18.13 5.36
CA VAL A 205 8.72 -17.34 5.38
C VAL A 205 8.33 -16.82 6.77
N HIS A 206 8.95 -17.32 7.84
CA HIS A 206 8.57 -16.97 9.21
C HIS A 206 9.59 -16.05 9.88
N THR A 207 9.38 -14.75 9.76
CA THR A 207 9.93 -13.77 10.71
C THR A 207 8.83 -13.37 11.69
N LYS A 208 9.19 -13.21 12.98
CA LYS A 208 8.30 -12.60 13.99
C LYS A 208 8.23 -11.08 13.85
N ASP A 209 8.93 -10.53 12.86
CA ASP A 209 9.03 -9.10 12.62
C ASP A 209 7.75 -8.58 11.99
N SER A 210 7.22 -7.51 12.56
CA SER A 210 5.99 -6.85 12.11
C SER A 210 6.08 -6.24 10.70
N VAL A 211 7.29 -6.15 10.13
CA VAL A 211 7.56 -5.52 8.84
C VAL A 211 7.85 -6.54 7.73
N GLY A 212 8.17 -7.80 8.06
CA GLY A 212 8.50 -8.87 7.10
C GLY A 212 10.00 -9.16 6.99
N ILE A 213 10.38 -9.90 5.95
CA ILE A 213 11.78 -10.35 5.74
C ILE A 213 12.64 -9.19 5.20
N PRO A 214 13.89 -9.02 5.68
CA PRO A 214 14.81 -8.01 5.13
C PRO A 214 15.14 -8.27 3.66
N LEU A 215 15.36 -7.18 2.92
CA LEU A 215 15.69 -7.15 1.51
C LEU A 215 17.14 -6.70 1.33
N VAL A 216 17.90 -7.47 0.56
CA VAL A 216 19.31 -7.19 0.28
C VAL A 216 19.46 -6.76 -1.17
N ASN A 217 20.40 -5.86 -1.43
CA ASN A 217 20.74 -5.46 -2.78
C ASN A 217 21.58 -6.56 -3.45
N ILE A 218 21.09 -7.11 -4.57
CA ILE A 218 21.74 -8.20 -5.32
C ILE A 218 21.98 -7.72 -6.75
N SER A 219 23.17 -8.00 -7.30
CA SER A 219 23.46 -7.71 -8.70
C SER A 219 22.59 -8.58 -9.63
N SER A 220 22.21 -8.09 -10.82
CA SER A 220 21.40 -8.88 -11.76
C SER A 220 22.06 -10.21 -12.13
N THR A 221 23.39 -10.27 -12.24
CA THR A 221 24.13 -11.51 -12.55
C THR A 221 24.05 -12.52 -11.41
N ASP A 222 24.20 -12.07 -10.16
CA ASP A 222 24.13 -12.95 -8.99
C ASP A 222 22.70 -13.43 -8.75
N TYR A 223 21.73 -12.54 -8.99
CA TYR A 223 20.31 -12.87 -8.89
C TYR A 223 19.89 -13.91 -9.94
N GLU A 224 20.36 -13.78 -11.18
CA GLU A 224 20.14 -14.78 -12.23
C GLU A 224 20.74 -16.15 -11.83
N SER A 225 21.95 -16.16 -11.26
CA SER A 225 22.59 -17.40 -10.79
C SER A 225 21.79 -18.07 -9.67
N THR A 226 21.19 -17.26 -8.77
CA THR A 226 20.37 -17.72 -7.66
C THR A 226 19.06 -18.30 -8.17
N LEU A 227 18.40 -17.60 -9.10
CA LEU A 227 17.18 -18.09 -9.75
C LEU A 227 17.39 -19.39 -10.51
N LYS A 228 18.51 -19.54 -11.24
CA LYS A 228 18.86 -20.81 -11.91
C LYS A 228 18.95 -21.97 -10.93
N LYS A 229 19.58 -21.77 -9.77
CA LYS A 229 19.65 -22.80 -8.71
C LYS A 229 18.26 -23.16 -8.18
N THR A 230 17.42 -22.15 -7.94
CA THR A 230 16.04 -22.35 -7.45
C THR A 230 15.16 -23.07 -8.47
N VAL A 231 15.28 -22.71 -9.76
CA VAL A 231 14.56 -23.39 -10.85
C VAL A 231 14.98 -24.84 -10.95
N ASN A 232 16.28 -25.15 -10.98
CA ASN A 232 16.77 -26.53 -11.02
C ASN A 232 16.24 -27.37 -9.85
N ARG A 233 16.14 -26.77 -8.65
CA ARG A 233 15.55 -27.42 -7.48
C ARG A 233 14.05 -27.66 -7.64
N TYR A 234 13.31 -26.66 -8.13
CA TYR A 234 11.88 -26.78 -8.40
C TYR A 234 11.56 -27.82 -9.47
N GLU A 235 12.39 -27.91 -10.53
CA GLU A 235 12.24 -28.93 -11.57
C GLU A 235 12.48 -30.35 -11.05
N PHE A 236 13.37 -30.49 -10.06
CA PHE A 236 13.61 -31.75 -9.39
C PHE A 236 12.49 -32.14 -8.42
N GLU A 237 11.97 -31.19 -7.63
CA GLU A 237 11.02 -31.48 -6.55
C GLU A 237 9.55 -31.43 -6.98
N VAL A 238 9.17 -30.59 -7.95
CA VAL A 238 7.77 -30.23 -8.22
C VAL A 238 7.38 -30.46 -9.68
N ALA A 239 7.92 -29.68 -10.62
CA ALA A 239 7.51 -29.71 -12.02
C ALA A 239 8.51 -29.03 -12.96
N ASN A 240 8.53 -29.46 -14.22
CA ASN A 240 9.39 -28.89 -15.27
C ASN A 240 9.02 -27.43 -15.57
N PHE A 241 10.02 -26.54 -15.63
CA PHE A 241 9.87 -25.10 -15.83
C PHE A 241 10.35 -24.71 -17.24
N LYS A 242 9.41 -24.58 -18.18
CA LYS A 242 9.71 -24.39 -19.61
C LYS A 242 10.01 -22.96 -20.05
N LEU A 243 10.09 -22.00 -19.13
CA LEU A 243 10.24 -20.58 -19.46
C LEU A 243 11.72 -20.14 -19.36
N PRO A 244 12.26 -19.41 -20.35
CA PRO A 244 13.62 -18.86 -20.26
C PRO A 244 13.68 -17.78 -19.18
N LEU A 245 14.80 -17.70 -18.44
CA LEU A 245 15.03 -16.71 -17.37
C LEU A 245 15.39 -15.33 -17.93
N LEU A 246 14.46 -14.71 -18.65
CA LEU A 246 14.60 -13.34 -19.18
C LEU A 246 14.57 -12.30 -18.05
N LYS A 247 15.08 -11.09 -18.32
CA LYS A 247 15.14 -9.98 -17.34
C LYS A 247 13.76 -9.62 -16.78
N GLU A 248 12.71 -9.75 -17.58
CA GLU A 248 11.32 -9.49 -17.17
C GLU A 248 10.84 -10.48 -16.11
N ILE A 249 11.23 -11.75 -16.23
CA ILE A 249 10.89 -12.79 -15.25
C ILE A 249 11.67 -12.58 -13.96
N GLN A 250 12.94 -12.15 -14.05
CA GLN A 250 13.74 -11.80 -12.88
C GLN A 250 13.08 -10.62 -12.12
N ALA A 251 12.71 -9.56 -12.84
CA ALA A 251 12.03 -8.42 -12.24
C ALA A 251 10.66 -8.81 -11.64
N PHE A 252 9.91 -9.68 -12.32
CA PHE A 252 8.63 -10.17 -11.81
C PHE A 252 8.80 -11.02 -10.54
N ALA A 253 9.79 -11.91 -10.51
CA ALA A 253 10.10 -12.73 -9.34
C ALA A 253 10.43 -11.84 -8.12
N ALA A 254 11.23 -10.80 -8.30
CA ALA A 254 11.56 -9.85 -7.22
C ALA A 254 10.33 -9.07 -6.70
N LYS A 255 9.40 -8.71 -7.60
CA LYS A 255 8.13 -8.08 -7.20
C LYS A 255 7.28 -9.01 -6.34
N VAL A 256 7.14 -10.26 -6.78
CA VAL A 256 6.36 -11.27 -6.07
C VAL A 256 7.01 -11.59 -4.72
N ASP A 257 8.32 -11.78 -4.70
CA ASP A 257 9.11 -11.99 -3.49
C ASP A 257 8.86 -10.87 -2.47
N ARG A 258 8.99 -9.60 -2.86
CA ARG A 258 8.71 -8.45 -1.96
C ARG A 258 7.32 -8.54 -1.32
N VAL A 259 6.30 -8.96 -2.06
CA VAL A 259 4.91 -9.03 -1.58
C VAL A 259 4.68 -10.25 -0.69
N LEU A 260 5.20 -11.42 -1.06
CA LEU A 260 5.03 -12.65 -0.27
C LEU A 260 5.78 -12.61 1.07
N THR A 261 6.82 -11.78 1.14
CA THR A 261 7.65 -11.59 2.34
C THR A 261 7.14 -10.49 3.26
N THR A 262 6.06 -9.77 2.92
CA THR A 262 5.34 -8.89 3.85
C THR A 262 4.21 -9.64 4.56
N PRO A 263 3.96 -9.38 5.86
CA PRO A 263 2.77 -9.88 6.54
C PRO A 263 1.50 -9.25 5.92
N GLY A 264 0.49 -10.09 5.69
CA GLY A 264 -0.81 -9.72 5.14
C GLY A 264 -1.84 -9.29 6.18
#